data_AF-A0A9E5JXH7-F1
#
_entry.id   AF-A0A9E5JXH7-F1
#
_cell.length_a   1.000
_cell.length_b   1.000
_cell.length_c   1.000
_cell.angle_alpha   90.00
_cell.angle_beta   90.00
_cell.angle_gamma   90.00
#
_symmetry.space_group_name_H-M   'P 1'
#
loop_
_entity.id
_entity.type
_entity.pdbx_description
1 polymer ?
#
loop_
_entity_poly.entity_id
_entity_poly.type
_entity_poly.pdbx_seq_one_letter_code
_entity_poly.pdbx_strand_id
1 'polypeptide(L)'
;MRNLVRNRKAGVEDFLDRVDCLGELKRNVMVTNVFRFHRLAHYLTQRTKRSVGFVIGVPLLSKMLEEQFYSDLPGGILEAMGRLFLPGVKLLVHPGYDPKDGKFVTGHTLKVPEPIREIHEFLVRRGKIVDLSGTDKDLPPCASSEILRSIRSGKSGWQENVPAPVAKLIQRRRLFGYKAVKK
;
A
#
# COMPACT_ATOMS: atom_id res chain seq x y z
N MET A 1 -6.23 8.36 5.11
CA MET A 1 -6.29 8.18 6.59
C MET A 1 -6.93 6.87 7.07
N ARG A 2 -8.03 6.36 6.48
CA ARG A 2 -8.68 5.11 6.95
C ARG A 2 -7.86 3.81 6.86
N ASN A 3 -6.83 3.73 6.00
CA ASN A 3 -6.05 2.49 5.82
C ASN A 3 -5.07 2.17 6.97
N LEU A 4 -4.65 3.18 7.74
CA LEU A 4 -3.85 2.98 8.98
C LEU A 4 -4.73 2.96 10.22
N VAL A 5 -5.87 3.66 10.17
CA VAL A 5 -6.84 3.80 11.27
C VAL A 5 -7.74 2.55 11.43
N ARG A 6 -7.47 1.46 10.69
CA ARG A 6 -8.19 0.19 10.86
C ARG A 6 -8.02 -0.39 12.27
N ASN A 7 -6.97 0.01 12.99
CA ASN A 7 -6.86 -0.10 14.44
C ASN A 7 -7.05 1.28 15.07
N ARG A 8 -8.12 1.49 15.86
CA ARG A 8 -8.36 2.73 16.63
C ARG A 8 -7.23 3.11 17.61
N LYS A 9 -6.19 2.27 17.74
CA LYS A 9 -4.98 2.49 18.56
C LYS A 9 -3.80 3.14 17.81
N ALA A 10 -3.83 3.26 16.49
CA ALA A 10 -2.81 3.99 15.74
C ALA A 10 -3.15 5.49 15.79
N GLY A 11 -2.51 6.21 16.72
CA GLY A 11 -2.69 7.66 16.88
C GLY A 11 -1.99 8.48 15.79
N VAL A 12 -2.14 9.81 15.85
CA VAL A 12 -1.41 10.77 15.01
C VAL A 12 0.11 10.56 15.10
N GLU A 13 0.59 10.14 16.27
CA GLU A 13 2.00 9.84 16.54
C GLU A 13 2.54 8.71 15.64
N ASP A 14 1.82 7.57 15.54
CA ASP A 14 2.17 6.45 14.66
C ASP A 14 2.28 6.88 13.18
N PHE A 15 1.59 7.96 12.79
CA PHE A 15 1.67 8.53 11.45
C PHE A 15 2.92 9.40 11.28
N LEU A 16 3.18 10.31 12.22
CA LEU A 16 4.37 11.17 12.21
C LEU A 16 5.64 10.33 12.26
N ASP A 17 5.66 9.26 13.06
CA ASP A 17 6.78 8.33 13.13
C ASP A 17 7.10 7.70 11.76
N ARG A 18 6.07 7.40 10.94
CA ARG A 18 6.28 6.87 9.59
C ARG A 18 6.81 7.93 8.64
N VAL A 19 6.32 9.16 8.75
CA VAL A 19 6.83 10.30 7.97
C VAL A 19 8.31 10.51 8.29
N ASP A 20 8.67 10.48 9.57
CA ASP A 20 10.06 10.59 10.03
C ASP A 20 10.94 9.44 9.50
N CYS A 21 10.44 8.20 9.54
CA CYS A 21 11.16 7.06 8.95
C CYS A 21 11.39 7.21 7.45
N LEU A 22 10.40 7.70 6.70
CA LEU A 22 10.53 7.95 5.26
C LEU A 22 11.46 9.13 4.96
N GLY A 23 11.43 10.17 5.81
CA GLY A 23 12.33 11.32 5.73
C GLY A 23 13.80 10.93 5.95
N GLU A 24 14.07 10.04 6.91
CA GLU A 24 15.41 9.47 7.13
C GLU A 24 15.92 8.70 5.91
N LEU A 25 15.02 8.11 5.11
CA LEU A 25 15.35 7.48 3.82
C LEU A 25 15.47 8.47 2.65
N LYS A 26 15.48 9.78 2.93
CA LYS A 26 15.53 10.87 1.93
C LYS A 26 14.44 10.76 0.86
N ARG A 27 13.27 10.23 1.24
CA ARG A 27 12.10 10.15 0.36
C ARG A 27 11.26 11.41 0.51
N ASN A 28 10.74 11.92 -0.61
CA ASN A 28 9.73 12.96 -0.59
C ASN A 28 8.42 12.36 -0.09
N VAL A 29 7.85 12.95 0.96
CA VAL A 29 6.62 12.46 1.59
C VAL A 29 5.51 13.48 1.36
N MET A 30 4.38 13.01 0.82
CA MET A 30 3.14 13.77 0.74
C MET A 30 2.10 13.14 1.65
N VAL A 31 1.48 13.98 2.48
CA VAL A 31 0.36 13.58 3.34
C VAL A 31 -0.93 14.10 2.75
N THR A 32 -1.91 13.23 2.56
CA THR A 32 -3.20 13.61 1.99
C THR A 32 -4.37 12.95 2.72
N ASN A 33 -5.48 13.68 2.80
CA ASN A 33 -6.77 13.17 3.26
C ASN A 33 -7.58 12.50 2.13
N VAL A 34 -7.09 12.56 0.87
CA VAL A 34 -7.73 11.93 -0.28
C VAL A 34 -7.62 10.41 -0.16
N PHE A 35 -8.75 9.75 0.15
CA PHE A 35 -8.79 8.32 0.39
C PHE A 35 -8.93 7.48 -0.89
N ARG A 36 -9.69 7.98 -1.87
CA ARG A 36 -10.04 7.23 -3.08
C ARG A 36 -8.98 7.42 -4.16
N PHE A 37 -8.46 6.32 -4.70
CA PHE A 37 -7.40 6.33 -5.72
C PHE A 37 -7.81 7.13 -6.96
N HIS A 38 -9.06 7.02 -7.43
CA HIS A 38 -9.52 7.80 -8.58
C HIS A 38 -9.49 9.33 -8.33
N ARG A 39 -9.79 9.77 -7.09
CA ARG A 39 -9.69 11.19 -6.73
C ARG A 39 -8.23 11.64 -6.65
N LEU A 40 -7.35 10.78 -6.13
CA LEU A 40 -5.92 11.06 -6.05
C LEU A 40 -5.27 11.10 -7.44
N ALA A 41 -5.63 10.18 -8.33
CA ALA A 41 -5.18 10.18 -9.72
C ALA A 41 -5.57 11.48 -10.43
N HIS A 42 -6.82 11.90 -10.28
CA HIS A 42 -7.30 13.18 -10.83
C HIS A 42 -6.51 14.38 -10.26
N TYR A 43 -6.34 14.43 -8.93
CA TYR A 43 -5.59 15.49 -8.27
C TYR A 43 -4.14 15.60 -8.78
N LEU A 44 -3.45 14.46 -8.95
CA LEU A 44 -2.06 14.42 -9.41
C LEU A 44 -1.94 14.76 -10.89
N THR A 45 -2.78 14.19 -11.75
CA THR A 45 -2.74 14.42 -13.21
C THR A 45 -3.04 15.86 -13.60
N GLN A 46 -3.80 16.61 -12.79
CA GLN A 46 -3.96 18.06 -12.97
C GLN A 46 -2.68 18.87 -12.70
N ARG A 47 -1.70 18.30 -12.00
CA ARG A 47 -0.48 18.98 -11.52
C ARG A 47 0.79 18.50 -12.21
N THR A 48 0.71 17.47 -13.04
CA THR A 48 1.85 16.97 -13.81
C THR A 48 1.41 16.46 -15.17
N LYS A 49 2.24 16.72 -16.19
CA LYS A 49 2.11 16.11 -17.52
C LYS A 49 2.85 14.77 -17.64
N ARG A 50 3.62 14.38 -16.61
CA ARG A 50 4.35 13.10 -16.57
C ARG A 50 3.42 11.98 -16.14
N SER A 51 3.77 10.75 -16.51
CA SER A 51 3.07 9.54 -16.07
C SER A 51 3.04 9.41 -14.55
N VAL A 52 1.94 8.87 -14.02
CA VAL A 52 1.72 8.63 -12.59
C VAL A 52 1.58 7.12 -12.36
N GLY A 53 2.49 6.55 -11.57
CA GLY A 53 2.43 5.16 -11.15
C GLY A 53 2.03 5.03 -9.69
N PHE A 54 0.99 4.25 -9.41
CA PHE A 54 0.65 3.86 -8.04
C PHE A 54 1.24 2.49 -7.73
N VAL A 55 2.20 2.43 -6.82
CA VAL A 55 2.75 1.16 -6.33
C VAL A 55 1.87 0.61 -5.22
N ILE A 56 1.31 -0.58 -5.43
CA ILE A 56 0.39 -1.24 -4.49
C ILE A 56 0.69 -2.74 -4.40
N GLY A 57 0.24 -3.40 -3.33
CA GLY A 57 0.27 -4.87 -3.23
C GLY A 57 -1.05 -5.50 -3.64
N VAL A 58 -1.03 -6.81 -3.95
CA VAL A 58 -2.22 -7.59 -4.33
C VAL A 58 -3.40 -7.45 -3.34
N PRO A 59 -3.23 -7.45 -2.01
CA PRO A 59 -4.35 -7.27 -1.09
C PRO A 59 -5.11 -5.95 -1.26
N LEU A 60 -4.42 -4.90 -1.71
CA LEU A 60 -5.06 -3.61 -2.00
C LEU A 60 -5.71 -3.61 -3.37
N LEU A 61 -5.09 -4.23 -4.38
CA LEU A 61 -5.72 -4.40 -5.70
C LEU A 61 -7.05 -5.16 -5.58
N SER A 62 -7.08 -6.26 -4.82
CA SER A 62 -8.31 -7.04 -4.57
C SER A 62 -9.41 -6.17 -3.99
N LYS A 63 -9.10 -5.32 -2.99
CA LYS A 63 -10.04 -4.36 -2.41
C LYS A 63 -10.48 -3.28 -3.39
N MET A 64 -9.59 -2.85 -4.29
CA MET A 64 -9.95 -1.84 -5.29
C MET A 64 -10.96 -2.38 -6.32
N LEU A 65 -11.09 -3.70 -6.46
CA LEU A 65 -12.03 -4.38 -7.34
C LEU A 65 -13.35 -4.77 -6.66
N GLU A 66 -13.51 -4.48 -5.37
CA GLU A 66 -14.76 -4.72 -4.63
C GLU A 66 -15.79 -3.59 -4.92
N GLU A 67 -16.93 -3.95 -5.51
CA GLU A 67 -17.97 -3.01 -5.95
C GLU A 67 -18.54 -2.15 -4.83
N GLN A 68 -18.71 -2.73 -3.63
CA GLN A 68 -19.28 -2.05 -2.46
C GLN A 68 -18.53 -0.77 -2.07
N PHE A 69 -17.25 -0.62 -2.45
CA PHE A 69 -16.50 0.60 -2.18
C PHE A 69 -16.96 1.79 -3.02
N TYR A 70 -17.72 1.56 -4.09
CA TYR A 70 -18.12 2.57 -5.08
C TYR A 70 -19.63 2.79 -5.16
N SER A 71 -20.39 2.34 -4.16
CA SER A 71 -21.84 2.56 -4.07
C SER A 71 -22.25 4.04 -3.99
N ASP A 72 -21.30 4.94 -3.68
CA ASP A 72 -21.48 6.39 -3.68
C ASP A 72 -21.28 7.04 -5.05
N LEU A 73 -20.91 6.27 -6.09
CA LEU A 73 -20.75 6.75 -7.46
C LEU A 73 -21.92 6.27 -8.32
N PRO A 74 -22.58 7.15 -9.10
CA PRO A 74 -23.69 6.76 -9.97
C PRO A 74 -23.37 5.62 -10.94
N GLY A 75 -22.16 5.60 -11.51
CA GLY A 75 -21.67 4.54 -12.39
C GLY A 75 -20.81 3.48 -11.68
N GLY A 76 -20.85 3.43 -10.34
CA GLY A 76 -20.22 2.40 -9.53
C GLY A 76 -18.73 2.19 -9.82
N ILE A 77 -18.33 0.93 -9.87
CA ILE A 77 -16.94 0.52 -10.12
C ILE A 77 -16.44 0.95 -11.51
N LEU A 78 -17.32 0.94 -12.53
CA LEU A 78 -16.93 1.31 -13.89
C LEU A 78 -16.53 2.79 -13.96
N GLU A 79 -17.33 3.67 -13.33
CA GLU A 79 -17.00 5.09 -13.17
C GLU A 79 -15.68 5.27 -12.39
N ALA A 80 -15.50 4.51 -11.31
CA ALA A 80 -14.28 4.58 -10.51
C ALA A 80 -13.02 4.20 -11.31
N MET A 81 -13.08 3.11 -12.07
CA MET A 81 -11.96 2.64 -12.90
C MET A 81 -11.67 3.60 -14.05
N GLY A 82 -12.71 4.12 -14.71
CA GLY A 82 -12.55 5.14 -15.76
C GLY A 82 -11.86 6.41 -15.24
N ARG A 83 -12.22 6.86 -14.03
CA ARG A 83 -11.58 8.02 -13.37
C ARG A 83 -10.19 7.73 -12.83
N LEU A 84 -9.88 6.49 -12.47
CA LEU A 84 -8.54 6.10 -12.00
C LEU A 84 -7.55 6.04 -13.15
N PHE A 85 -7.91 5.37 -14.24
CA PHE A 85 -7.00 5.03 -15.33
C PHE A 85 -6.94 6.09 -16.43
N LEU A 86 -6.87 7.36 -16.03
CA LEU A 86 -6.61 8.51 -16.90
C LEU A 86 -5.34 8.27 -17.76
N PRO A 87 -5.17 9.00 -18.88
CA PRO A 87 -3.94 8.94 -19.68
C PRO A 87 -2.69 9.11 -18.81
N GLY A 88 -1.71 8.21 -18.98
CA GLY A 88 -0.48 8.22 -18.19
C GLY A 88 -0.58 7.63 -16.77
N VAL A 89 -1.75 7.20 -16.29
CA VAL A 89 -1.90 6.56 -14.98
C VAL A 89 -1.83 5.04 -15.09
N LYS A 90 -1.05 4.40 -14.21
CA LYS A 90 -0.92 2.93 -14.08
C LYS A 90 -0.88 2.49 -12.62
N LEU A 91 -1.32 1.26 -12.37
CA LEU A 91 -1.04 0.53 -11.14
C LEU A 91 0.18 -0.36 -11.37
N LEU A 92 1.15 -0.26 -10.47
CA LEU A 92 2.34 -1.09 -10.40
C LEU A 92 2.15 -2.05 -9.23
N VAL A 93 1.90 -3.31 -9.50
CA VAL A 93 1.44 -4.28 -8.51
C VAL A 93 2.62 -5.13 -8.05
N HIS A 94 3.00 -4.98 -6.79
CA HIS A 94 3.91 -5.90 -6.13
C HIS A 94 3.18 -7.22 -5.90
N PRO A 95 3.80 -8.37 -6.26
CA PRO A 95 3.22 -9.68 -5.99
C PRO A 95 3.03 -9.89 -4.48
N GLY A 96 2.25 -10.90 -4.12
CA GLY A 96 2.03 -11.24 -2.72
C GLY A 96 1.15 -12.47 -2.58
N TYR A 97 0.67 -12.71 -1.37
CA TYR A 97 -0.23 -13.82 -1.10
C TYR A 97 -1.69 -13.36 -1.18
N ASP A 98 -2.53 -14.17 -1.82
CA ASP A 98 -3.97 -13.94 -1.85
C ASP A 98 -4.50 -14.07 -0.42
N PRO A 99 -5.19 -13.04 0.12
CA PRO A 99 -5.76 -13.12 1.46
C PRO A 99 -6.85 -14.18 1.63
N LYS A 100 -7.40 -14.75 0.54
CA LYS A 100 -8.46 -15.76 0.56
C LYS A 100 -7.91 -17.18 0.63
N ASP A 101 -6.96 -17.53 -0.23
CA ASP A 101 -6.44 -18.91 -0.35
C ASP A 101 -4.94 -19.07 -0.06
N GLY A 102 -4.25 -17.97 0.28
CA GLY A 102 -2.84 -17.98 0.67
C GLY A 102 -1.87 -18.27 -0.48
N LYS A 103 -2.35 -18.33 -1.74
CA LYS A 103 -1.48 -18.62 -2.88
C LYS A 103 -0.70 -17.38 -3.31
N PHE A 104 0.50 -17.61 -3.82
CA PHE A 104 1.26 -16.56 -4.47
C PHE A 104 0.51 -16.09 -5.72
N VAL A 105 0.27 -14.79 -5.80
CA VAL A 105 -0.50 -14.14 -6.85
C VAL A 105 0.19 -12.83 -7.25
N THR A 106 -0.04 -12.44 -8.49
CA THR A 106 0.41 -11.17 -9.05
C THR A 106 -0.80 -10.30 -9.40
N GLY A 107 -0.59 -9.09 -9.90
CA GLY A 107 -1.67 -8.28 -10.43
C GLY A 107 -2.37 -8.92 -11.62
N HIS A 108 -1.68 -9.77 -12.39
CA HIS A 108 -2.23 -10.51 -13.53
C HIS A 108 -2.95 -11.79 -13.12
N THR A 109 -2.42 -12.53 -12.14
CA THR A 109 -2.97 -13.85 -11.75
C THR A 109 -4.01 -13.80 -10.62
N LEU A 110 -4.27 -12.61 -10.08
CA LEU A 110 -5.31 -12.39 -9.07
C LEU A 110 -6.67 -12.89 -9.57
N LYS A 111 -7.32 -13.76 -8.78
CA LYS A 111 -8.66 -14.26 -9.09
C LYS A 111 -9.72 -13.23 -8.70
N VAL A 112 -10.38 -12.69 -9.71
CA VAL A 112 -11.47 -11.71 -9.57
C VAL A 112 -12.82 -12.42 -9.81
N PRO A 113 -13.82 -12.20 -8.94
CA PRO A 113 -15.16 -12.74 -9.13
C PRO A 113 -15.88 -12.02 -10.29
N GLU A 114 -16.81 -12.73 -10.93
CA GLU A 114 -17.74 -12.11 -11.89
C GLU A 114 -18.69 -11.12 -11.18
N PRO A 115 -19.11 -10.03 -11.85
CA PRO A 115 -18.80 -9.62 -13.23
C PRO A 115 -17.62 -8.61 -13.33
N ILE A 116 -16.74 -8.57 -12.33
CA ILE A 116 -15.63 -7.60 -12.29
C ILE A 116 -14.38 -8.11 -13.00
N ARG A 117 -14.37 -9.40 -13.33
CA ARG A 117 -13.25 -10.06 -13.99
C ARG A 117 -12.93 -9.40 -15.32
N GLU A 118 -13.94 -9.09 -16.14
CA GLU A 118 -13.76 -8.51 -17.46
C GLU A 118 -13.15 -7.11 -17.39
N ILE A 119 -13.51 -6.33 -16.36
CA ILE A 119 -12.89 -5.03 -16.11
C ILE A 119 -11.41 -5.20 -15.76
N HIS A 120 -11.08 -6.12 -14.85
CA HIS A 120 -9.71 -6.40 -14.46
C HIS A 120 -8.86 -6.88 -15.66
N GLU A 121 -9.34 -7.87 -16.41
CA GLU A 121 -8.65 -8.41 -17.58
C GLU A 121 -8.45 -7.35 -18.67
N PHE A 122 -9.46 -6.51 -18.91
CA PHE A 122 -9.33 -5.39 -19.84
C PHE A 122 -8.22 -4.42 -19.41
N LEU A 123 -8.18 -4.05 -18.13
CA LEU A 123 -7.17 -3.15 -17.59
C LEU A 123 -5.76 -3.75 -17.66
N VAL A 124 -5.62 -5.04 -17.38
CA VAL A 124 -4.37 -5.78 -17.55
C VAL A 124 -3.94 -5.76 -19.02
N ARG A 125 -4.82 -6.16 -19.95
CA ARG A 125 -4.53 -6.19 -21.40
C ARG A 125 -4.16 -4.82 -21.96
N ARG A 126 -4.72 -3.74 -21.42
CA ARG A 126 -4.39 -2.35 -21.79
C ARG A 126 -3.13 -1.81 -21.12
N GLY A 127 -2.42 -2.62 -20.34
CA GLY A 127 -1.20 -2.23 -19.63
C GLY A 127 -1.43 -1.17 -18.55
N LYS A 128 -2.65 -1.12 -18.00
CA LYS A 128 -3.03 -0.24 -16.90
C LYS A 128 -2.68 -0.85 -15.54
N ILE A 129 -2.70 -2.17 -15.46
CA ILE A 129 -2.19 -2.95 -14.33
C ILE A 129 -0.93 -3.65 -14.82
N VAL A 130 0.19 -3.39 -14.15
CA VAL A 130 1.51 -3.94 -14.52
C VAL A 130 2.12 -4.57 -13.28
N ASP A 131 2.59 -5.80 -13.40
CA ASP A 131 3.30 -6.45 -12.29
C ASP A 131 4.69 -5.83 -12.15
N LEU A 132 5.07 -5.52 -10.91
CA LEU A 132 6.46 -5.25 -10.59
C LEU A 132 7.23 -6.56 -10.61
N SER A 133 8.44 -6.52 -11.17
CA SER A 133 9.36 -7.66 -11.13
C SER A 133 9.60 -8.08 -9.68
N GLY A 134 9.35 -9.36 -9.39
CA GLY A 134 9.56 -9.94 -8.08
C GLY A 134 9.05 -11.37 -8.03
N THR A 135 9.72 -12.18 -7.23
CA THR A 135 9.35 -13.56 -6.90
C THR A 135 8.83 -13.61 -5.47
N ASP A 136 8.34 -14.77 -5.05
CA ASP A 136 8.00 -15.05 -3.65
C ASP A 136 9.19 -14.79 -2.71
N LYS A 137 10.42 -15.01 -3.18
CA LYS A 137 11.66 -14.76 -2.43
C LYS A 137 11.96 -13.30 -2.16
N ASP A 138 11.37 -12.38 -2.92
CA ASP A 138 11.53 -10.94 -2.76
C ASP A 138 10.53 -10.34 -1.76
N LEU A 139 9.59 -11.16 -1.26
CA LEU A 139 8.62 -10.71 -0.26
C LEU A 139 9.30 -10.49 1.08
N PRO A 140 8.88 -9.47 1.85
CA PRO A 140 9.38 -9.27 3.20
C PRO A 140 9.19 -10.54 4.04
N PRO A 141 10.22 -11.00 4.76
CA PRO A 141 10.17 -12.24 5.52
C PRO A 141 9.18 -12.19 6.69
N CYS A 142 8.79 -10.99 7.13
CA CYS A 142 7.80 -10.80 8.18
C CYS A 142 6.84 -9.64 7.87
N ALA A 143 5.66 -9.69 8.49
CA ALA A 143 4.66 -8.65 8.33
C ALA A 143 5.05 -7.38 9.11
N SER A 144 4.73 -6.20 8.55
CA SER A 144 4.95 -4.91 9.25
C SER A 144 4.27 -4.83 10.62
N SER A 145 3.15 -5.52 10.83
CA SER A 145 2.46 -5.62 12.12
C SER A 145 3.27 -6.41 13.15
N GLU A 146 4.04 -7.41 12.72
CA GLU A 146 4.92 -8.19 13.57
C GLU A 146 6.17 -7.39 13.98
N ILE A 147 6.74 -6.63 13.04
CA ILE A 147 7.82 -5.69 13.30
C ILE A 147 7.38 -4.67 14.36
N LEU A 148 6.21 -4.05 14.18
CA LEU A 148 5.64 -3.10 15.15
C LEU A 148 5.39 -3.73 16.52
N ARG A 149 4.92 -4.99 16.56
CA ARG A 149 4.73 -5.73 17.82
C ARG A 149 6.06 -5.94 18.53
N SER A 150 7.10 -6.34 17.79
CA SER A 150 8.45 -6.56 18.31
C SER A 150 9.09 -5.28 18.85
N ILE A 151 8.91 -4.16 18.16
CA ILE A 151 9.36 -2.83 18.64
C ILE A 151 8.69 -2.48 19.97
N ARG A 152 7.36 -2.64 20.07
CA ARG A 152 6.57 -2.29 21.27
C ARG A 152 6.82 -3.22 22.46
N SER A 153 7.14 -4.48 22.21
CA SER A 153 7.48 -5.45 23.26
C SER A 153 8.96 -5.39 23.68
N GLY A 154 9.79 -4.62 22.98
CA GLY A 154 11.24 -4.59 23.22
C GLY A 154 11.96 -5.88 22.79
N LYS A 155 11.34 -6.73 21.96
CA LYS A 155 11.99 -7.94 21.44
C LYS A 155 13.15 -7.54 20.50
N SER A 156 14.28 -8.24 20.52
CA SER A 156 15.38 -8.04 19.58
C SER A 156 15.11 -8.70 18.21
N GLY A 157 15.88 -8.32 17.18
CA GLY A 157 15.86 -8.93 15.84
C GLY A 157 15.02 -8.18 14.79
N TRP A 158 14.15 -7.26 15.20
CA TRP A 158 13.38 -6.46 14.22
C TRP A 158 14.26 -5.50 13.41
N GLN A 159 15.45 -5.15 13.91
CA GLN A 159 16.39 -4.24 13.24
C GLN A 159 16.89 -4.79 11.91
N GLU A 160 16.96 -6.12 11.76
CA GLU A 160 17.39 -6.78 10.52
C GLU A 160 16.31 -6.72 9.43
N ASN A 161 15.07 -6.45 9.81
CA ASN A 161 13.90 -6.42 8.94
C ASN A 161 13.56 -5.01 8.42
N VAL A 162 14.38 -4.01 8.76
CA VAL A 162 14.20 -2.62 8.32
C VAL A 162 15.54 -2.01 7.90
N PRO A 163 15.56 -0.97 7.04
CA PRO A 163 16.80 -0.29 6.70
C PRO A 163 17.55 0.23 7.93
N ALA A 164 18.87 0.08 7.96
CA ALA A 164 19.70 0.46 9.11
C ALA A 164 19.52 1.92 9.58
N PRO A 165 19.35 2.94 8.70
CA PRO A 165 19.05 4.31 9.14
C PRO A 165 17.74 4.41 9.92
N VAL A 166 16.71 3.67 9.47
CA VAL A 166 15.40 3.62 10.13
C VAL A 166 15.49 2.92 11.48
N ALA A 167 16.22 1.81 11.58
CA ALA A 167 16.43 1.14 12.87
C ALA A 167 17.08 2.08 13.90
N LYS A 168 18.14 2.79 13.49
CA LYS A 168 18.82 3.79 14.33
C LYS A 168 17.90 4.93 14.74
N LEU A 169 17.08 5.43 13.82
CA LEU A 169 16.10 6.48 14.09
C LEU A 169 15.06 6.04 15.13
N ILE A 170 14.46 4.86 14.95
CA ILE A 170 13.45 4.31 15.85
C ILE A 170 14.01 4.18 17.26
N GLN A 171 15.24 3.68 17.41
CA GLN A 171 15.90 3.54 18.72
C GLN A 171 16.23 4.91 19.34
N ARG A 172 16.80 5.83 18.56
CA ARG A 172 17.22 7.17 19.01
C ARG A 172 16.04 8.01 19.49
N ARG A 173 14.93 7.99 18.74
CA ARG A 173 13.74 8.83 19.00
C ARG A 173 12.61 8.09 19.70
N ARG A 174 12.80 6.81 20.03
CA ARG A 174 11.80 5.93 20.67
C ARG A 174 10.48 5.85 19.90
N LEU A 175 10.56 5.87 18.56
CA LEU A 175 9.38 5.83 17.68
C LEU A 175 8.57 4.53 17.88
N PHE A 176 7.28 4.57 17.54
CA PHE A 176 6.32 3.46 17.63
C PHE A 176 6.14 2.89 19.03
N GLY A 177 6.50 3.65 20.07
CA GLY A 177 6.47 3.21 21.47
C GLY A 177 7.61 2.26 21.83
N TYR A 178 8.76 2.37 21.16
CA TYR A 178 9.95 1.56 21.47
C TYR A 178 10.36 1.71 22.94
N LYS A 179 10.40 0.57 23.63
CA LYS A 179 10.92 0.47 25.00
C LYS A 179 12.31 -0.14 24.93
N ALA A 180 13.31 0.57 25.45
CA ALA A 180 14.65 0.01 25.59
C ALA A 180 14.57 -1.27 26.41
N VAL A 181 15.27 -2.31 25.97
CA VAL A 181 15.39 -3.56 26.74
C VAL A 181 16.02 -3.19 28.07
N LYS A 182 15.29 -3.38 29.18
CA LYS A 182 15.91 -3.33 30.51
C LYS A 182 16.94 -4.46 30.54
N LYS A 183 18.23 -4.09 30.60
CA LYS A 183 19.28 -5.02 31.00
C LYS A 183 19.04 -5.47 32.43
#